data_AF-A0A846G8B3-F1
#
_entry.id   AF-A0A846G8B3-F1
#
_cell.length_a   1.000
_cell.length_b   1.000
_cell.length_c   1.000
_cell.angle_alpha   90.00
_cell.angle_beta   90.00
_cell.angle_gamma   90.00
#
_symmetry.space_group_name_H-M   'P 1'
#
loop_
_entity.id
_entity.type
_entity.pdbx_description
1 polymer ?
#
loop_
_entity_poly.entity_id
_entity_poly.type
_entity_poly.pdbx_seq_one_letter_code
_entity_poly.pdbx_strand_id
1 'polypeptide(L)' 'MPELKIKCQHPESLKILLKAAVEKELQSLSDGIERTKQRLQKFETKYQLSTEEFLIRYENYVRISI' A
#
# COMPACT_ATOMS: atom_id res chain seq x y z
N MET A 1 17.60 6.80 9.55
CA MET A 1 17.34 5.54 8.83
C MET A 1 17.55 4.39 9.80
N PRO A 2 16.58 3.46 9.95
CA PRO A 2 16.79 2.28 10.77
C PRO A 2 17.88 1.39 10.16
N GLU A 3 18.81 0.90 10.98
CA GLU A 3 19.88 -0.01 10.58
C GLU A 3 19.65 -1.38 11.23
N LEU A 4 19.84 -2.46 10.45
CA LEU A 4 19.75 -3.85 10.93
C LEU A 4 21.10 -4.55 10.71
N LYS A 5 21.69 -5.07 11.78
CA LYS A 5 22.94 -5.85 11.72
C LYS A 5 22.63 -7.34 11.81
N ILE A 6 23.06 -8.09 10.80
CA ILE A 6 22.85 -9.54 10.74
C ILE A 6 24.20 -10.25 10.76
N LYS A 7 24.39 -11.18 11.69
CA LYS A 7 25.57 -12.08 11.71
C LYS A 7 25.24 -13.34 10.92
N CYS A 8 26.08 -13.67 9.94
CA CYS A 8 25.84 -14.76 9.00
C CYS A 8 27.18 -15.39 8.58
N GLN A 9 27.20 -16.69 8.33
CA GLN A 9 28.39 -17.43 7.87
C GLN A 9 28.69 -17.19 6.37
N HIS A 10 27.66 -16.87 5.57
CA HIS A 10 27.76 -16.66 4.13
C HIS A 10 27.09 -15.34 3.71
N PRO A 11 27.75 -14.18 3.94
CA PRO A 11 27.14 -12.87 3.78
C PRO A 11 26.69 -12.56 2.34
N GLU A 12 27.44 -13.01 1.33
CA GLU A 12 27.08 -12.76 -0.08
C GLU A 12 25.80 -13.48 -0.49
N SER A 13 25.66 -14.76 -0.12
CA SER A 13 24.43 -15.53 -0.36
C SER A 13 23.23 -14.90 0.34
N LEU A 14 23.40 -14.46 1.59
CA LEU A 14 22.35 -13.79 2.33
C LEU A 14 21.97 -12.44 1.69
N LYS A 15 22.95 -11.68 1.19
CA LYS A 15 22.71 -10.40 0.52
C LYS A 15 21.88 -10.57 -0.76
N ILE A 16 22.16 -11.61 -1.55
CA ILE A 16 21.38 -11.94 -2.75
C ILE A 16 19.93 -12.29 -2.37
N LEU A 17 19.75 -13.14 -1.36
CA LEU A 17 18.42 -13.54 -0.89
C LEU A 17 17.62 -12.35 -0.34
N LEU A 18 18.24 -11.52 0.50
CA LEU A 18 17.61 -10.33 1.06
C LEU A 18 17.24 -9.34 -0.04
N LYS A 19 18.13 -9.10 -1.01
CA LYS A 19 17.86 -8.21 -2.13
C LYS A 19 16.65 -8.70 -2.93
N ALA A 20 16.62 -9.97 -3.31
CA ALA A 20 15.52 -10.54 -4.06
C ALA A 20 14.19 -10.49 -3.28
N ALA A 21 14.22 -10.78 -1.96
CA ALA A 21 13.04 -10.70 -1.12
C ALA A 21 12.51 -9.26 -1.01
N VAL A 22 13.39 -8.28 -0.77
CA VAL A 22 13.01 -6.87 -0.68
C VAL A 22 12.47 -6.35 -2.02
N GLU A 23 13.13 -6.67 -3.14
CA GLU A 23 12.67 -6.29 -4.48
C GLU A 23 11.28 -6.86 -4.77
N LYS A 24 11.02 -8.12 -4.40
CA LYS A 24 9.70 -8.74 -4.55
C LYS A 24 8.64 -8.04 -3.72
N GLU A 25 8.91 -7.72 -2.46
CA GLU A 25 7.95 -7.02 -1.60
C GLU A 25 7.68 -5.59 -2.09
N LEU A 26 8.70 -4.88 -2.57
CA LEU A 26 8.53 -3.56 -3.18
C LEU A 26 7.67 -3.62 -4.44
N GLN A 27 7.89 -4.62 -5.30
CA GLN A 27 7.07 -4.81 -6.50
C GLN A 27 5.62 -5.13 -6.13
N SER A 28 5.40 -6.04 -5.17
CA SER A 28 4.06 -6.39 -4.67
C SER A 28 3.31 -5.17 -4.12
N LEU A 29 4.01 -4.32 -3.35
CA LEU A 29 3.47 -3.08 -2.83
C LEU A 29 3.12 -2.10 -3.95
N SER A 30 4.00 -1.92 -4.93
CA SER A 30 3.76 -1.07 -6.10
C SER A 30 2.52 -1.52 -6.87
N ASP A 31 2.39 -2.82 -7.15
CA ASP A 31 1.23 -3.39 -7.82
C ASP A 31 -0.06 -3.21 -6.98
N GLY A 32 0.05 -3.30 -5.66
CA GLY A 32 -1.04 -3.04 -4.71
C GLY A 32 -1.53 -1.59 -4.78
N ILE A 33 -0.60 -0.63 -4.80
CA ILE A 33 -0.90 0.80 -4.94
C ILE A 33 -1.59 1.05 -6.27
N GLU A 34 -1.07 0.51 -7.37
CA GLU A 34 -1.64 0.71 -8.70
C GLU A 34 -3.07 0.14 -8.80
N ARG A 35 -3.28 -1.09 -8.33
CA ARG A 35 -4.63 -1.69 -8.26
C ARG A 35 -5.58 -0.86 -7.41
N THR A 36 -5.11 -0.29 -6.32
CA THR A 36 -5.92 0.56 -5.44
C THR A 36 -6.31 1.85 -6.15
N LYS A 37 -5.37 2.54 -6.80
CA LYS A 37 -5.65 3.73 -7.62
C LYS A 37 -6.69 3.46 -8.70
N GLN A 38 -6.55 2.36 -9.44
CA GLN A 38 -7.51 1.97 -10.46
C GLN A 38 -8.91 1.71 -9.89
N ARG A 39 -9.00 1.10 -8.70
CA ARG A 39 -10.28 0.87 -8.02
C ARG A 39 -10.92 2.18 -7.55
N LEU A 40 -10.14 3.10 -7.00
CA LEU A 40 -10.60 4.43 -6.62
C LEU A 40 -11.13 5.18 -7.86
N GLN A 41 -10.35 5.23 -8.94
CA GLN A 41 -10.78 5.89 -10.17
C GLN A 41 -12.09 5.29 -10.74
N LYS A 42 -12.24 3.96 -10.71
CA LYS A 42 -13.48 3.29 -11.13
C LYS A 42 -14.66 3.67 -10.23
N PHE A 43 -14.46 3.73 -8.92
CA PHE A 43 -15.47 4.18 -7.96
C PHE A 43 -15.88 5.62 -8.25
N GLU A 44 -14.91 6.53 -8.34
CA GLU A 44 -15.16 7.96 -8.52
C GLU A 44 -15.86 8.25 -9.84
N THR A 45 -15.46 7.57 -10.91
CA THR A 45 -16.11 7.68 -12.22
C THR A 45 -17.54 7.14 -12.18
N LYS A 46 -17.75 5.98 -11.55
CA LYS A 46 -19.08 5.33 -11.49
C LYS A 46 -20.10 6.19 -10.73
N TYR A 47 -19.68 6.81 -9.63
CA TYR A 47 -20.57 7.56 -8.75
C TYR A 47 -20.49 9.07 -8.94
N GLN A 48 -19.63 9.56 -9.85
CA GLN A 48 -19.35 10.98 -10.07
C GLN A 48 -19.07 11.72 -8.75
N LEU A 49 -18.29 11.09 -7.88
CA LEU A 49 -18.04 11.52 -6.52
C LEU A 49 -16.59 11.23 -6.17
N SER A 50 -15.84 12.23 -5.70
CA SER A 50 -14.46 11.98 -5.27
C SER A 50 -14.41 11.10 -4.01
N THR A 51 -13.32 10.37 -3.82
CA THR A 51 -13.11 9.55 -2.62
C THR A 51 -13.14 10.41 -1.36
N GLU A 52 -12.60 11.63 -1.42
CA GLU A 52 -12.60 12.58 -0.30
C GLU A 52 -14.02 13.00 0.09
N GLU A 53 -14.84 13.40 -0.89
CA GLU A 53 -16.24 13.76 -0.63
C GLU A 53 -17.05 12.57 -0.09
N PHE A 54 -16.77 11.36 -0.60
CA PHE A 54 -17.39 10.14 -0.08
C PHE A 54 -17.06 9.93 1.40
N LEU A 55 -15.79 10.04 1.79
CA LEU A 55 -15.37 9.86 3.18
C LEU A 55 -15.99 10.91 4.11
N ILE A 56 -16.01 12.19 3.69
CA ILE A 56 -16.67 13.26 4.46
C ILE A 56 -18.16 12.95 4.66
N ARG A 57 -18.88 12.55 3.61
CA ARG A 57 -20.31 12.19 3.71
C ARG A 57 -20.53 10.98 4.60
N TYR A 58 -19.67 9.96 4.48
CA TYR A 58 -19.76 8.75 5.27
C TYR A 58 -19.50 9.01 6.77
N GLU A 59 -18.44 9.75 7.10
CA GLU A 59 -18.13 10.13 8.49
C GLU A 59 -19.24 10.98 9.11
N ASN A 60 -19.80 11.93 8.35
CA ASN A 60 -20.93 12.74 8.80
C ASN A 60 -22.20 11.89 9.00
N TYR A 61 -22.47 10.93 8.11
CA TYR A 61 -23.59 9.99 8.26
C TYR A 61 -23.48 9.16 9.55
N VAL A 62 -22.28 8.66 9.84
CA VAL A 62 -22.02 7.89 11.07
C VAL A 62 -22.22 8.76 12.32
N ARG A 63 -21.75 10.01 12.33
CA ARG A 63 -21.90 10.92 13.49
C ARG A 63 -23.34 11.32 13.79
N ILE A 64 -24.21 11.38 12.79
CA ILE A 64 -25.63 11.74 12.97
C ILE A 64 -26.47 10.53 13.42
N SER A 65 -25.96 9.31 13.21
CA SER A 65 -26.66 8.05 13.52
C SER A 65 -26.34 7.49 14.93
N ILE A 66 -25.55 8.20 15.74
CA ILE A 66 -25.14 7.84 17.11
C ILE A 66 -25.67 8.91 18.06
#